data_AF-A0A662FAK8-F1
#
_entry.id   AF-A0A662FAK8-F1
#
_cell.length_a   1.000
_cell.length_b   1.000
_cell.length_c   1.000
_cell.angle_alpha   90.00
_cell.angle_beta   90.00
_cell.angle_gamma   90.00
#
_symmetry.space_group_name_H-M   'P 1'
#
loop_
_entity.id
_entity.type
_entity.pdbx_description
1 polymer ?
#
loop_
_entity_poly.entity_id
_entity_poly.type
_entity_poly.pdbx_seq_one_letter_code
_entity_poly.pdbx_strand_id
1 'polypeptide(L)' 'MKHIFNKRKTIEGSLAGLVAGFLGAMLCVAPLEALIAAFVGMVLEVLELRFGWLEFEDNLIIPISSGLALHILRFVF' A
#
# COMPACT_ATOMS: atom_id res chain seq x y z
N MET A 1 12.59 5.93 -21.68
CA MET A 1 11.23 6.18 -21.12
C MET A 1 11.17 5.55 -19.75
N LYS A 2 11.07 6.37 -18.70
CA LYS A 2 11.00 5.92 -17.30
C LYS A 2 9.62 5.30 -17.09
N HIS A 3 9.53 3.98 -17.12
CA HIS A 3 8.27 3.30 -16.81
C HIS A 3 7.98 3.51 -15.32
N ILE A 4 6.82 4.12 -15.02
CA ILE A 4 6.33 4.33 -13.65
C ILE A 4 5.66 3.04 -13.13
N PHE A 5 5.26 2.16 -14.05
CA PHE A 5 4.61 0.89 -13.77
C PHE A 5 5.62 -0.24 -13.79
N ASN A 6 5.71 -0.97 -12.68
CA ASN A 6 6.49 -2.18 -12.56
C ASN A 6 5.93 -3.25 -13.51
N LYS A 7 6.72 -3.70 -14.50
CA LYS A 7 6.28 -4.74 -15.43
C LYS A 7 6.00 -6.09 -14.75
N ARG A 8 6.39 -6.28 -13.49
CA ARG A 8 6.12 -7.48 -12.70
C ARG A 8 4.84 -7.41 -11.87
N LYS A 9 4.20 -6.24 -11.73
CA LYS A 9 2.96 -6.09 -10.95
C LYS A 9 1.76 -6.36 -11.86
N THR A 10 1.00 -7.41 -11.57
CA THR A 10 -0.26 -7.71 -12.27
C THR A 10 -1.43 -7.07 -11.54
N ILE A 11 -2.48 -6.72 -12.28
CA ILE A 11 -3.74 -6.21 -11.69
C ILE A 11 -4.32 -7.26 -10.71
N GLU A 12 -4.21 -8.53 -11.06
CA GLU A 12 -4.61 -9.67 -10.21
C GLU A 12 -3.84 -9.70 -8.90
N GLY A 13 -2.51 -9.49 -8.95
CA GLY A 13 -1.66 -9.40 -7.77
C GLY A 13 -2.04 -8.22 -6.89
N SER A 14 -2.31 -7.05 -7.49
CA SER A 14 -2.76 -5.87 -6.75
C SER A 14 -4.15 -6.06 -6.12
N LEU A 15 -5.07 -6.76 -6.79
CA LEU A 15 -6.37 -7.07 -6.22
C LEU A 15 -6.25 -8.09 -5.08
N ALA A 16 -5.44 -9.13 -5.26
CA ALA A 16 -5.18 -10.13 -4.24
C ALA A 16 -4.51 -9.51 -3.00
N GLY A 17 -3.52 -8.62 -3.20
CA GLY A 17 -2.88 -7.88 -2.13
C GLY A 17 -3.84 -6.92 -1.42
N LEU A 18 -4.74 -6.25 -2.13
CA LEU A 18 -5.77 -5.42 -1.51
C LEU A 18 -6.69 -6.23 -0.61
N VAL A 19 -7.18 -7.38 -1.08
CA VAL A 19 -8.07 -8.26 -0.29
C VAL A 19 -7.33 -8.85 0.91
N ALA A 20 -6.12 -9.39 0.70
CA ALA A 20 -5.33 -9.97 1.78
C ALA A 20 -4.92 -8.90 2.82
N GLY A 21 -4.49 -7.72 2.36
CA GLY A 21 -4.14 -6.59 3.20
C GLY A 21 -5.33 -6.05 3.99
N PHE A 22 -6.51 -5.95 3.36
CA PHE A 22 -7.74 -5.56 4.03
C PHE A 22 -8.14 -6.56 5.13
N LEU A 23 -8.17 -7.85 4.81
CA LEU A 23 -8.52 -8.90 5.78
C LEU A 23 -7.52 -8.94 6.94
N GLY A 24 -6.22 -8.77 6.65
CA GLY A 24 -5.19 -8.68 7.69
C GLY A 24 -5.36 -7.43 8.57
N ALA A 25 -5.59 -6.26 7.97
CA ALA A 25 -5.76 -5.01 8.69
C ALA A 25 -7.05 -4.99 9.54
N MET A 26 -8.12 -5.66 9.10
CA MET A 26 -9.37 -5.82 9.87
C MET A 26 -9.15 -6.48 11.25
N LEU A 27 -8.07 -7.24 11.43
CA LEU A 27 -7.74 -7.83 12.74
C LEU A 27 -7.24 -6.77 13.75
N CYS A 28 -6.79 -5.61 13.26
CA CYS A 28 -6.15 -4.57 14.07
C CYS A 28 -6.98 -3.28 14.16
N VAL A 29 -7.77 -2.95 13.13
CA VAL A 29 -8.48 -1.67 13.01
C VAL A 29 -9.91 -1.85 12.48
N ALA A 30 -10.74 -0.81 12.58
CA ALA A 30 -12.12 -0.88 12.11
C ALA A 30 -12.20 -1.13 10.58
N PRO A 31 -13.28 -1.72 10.05
CA PRO A 31 -13.36 -2.11 8.64
C PRO A 31 -13.07 -0.96 7.66
N LEU A 32 -13.57 0.25 7.93
CA LEU A 32 -13.31 1.40 7.06
C LEU A 32 -11.83 1.83 7.11
N GLU A 33 -11.22 1.83 8.28
CA GLU A 33 -9.79 2.13 8.48
C GLU A 33 -8.92 1.08 7.76
N ALA A 34 -9.27 -0.20 7.90
CA ALA A 34 -8.57 -1.32 7.25
C ALA A 34 -8.59 -1.20 5.73
N LEU A 35 -9.73 -0.81 5.15
CA LEU A 35 -9.88 -0.63 3.72
C LEU A 35 -9.00 0.52 3.21
N ILE A 36 -9.00 1.65 3.91
CA ILE A 36 -8.18 2.82 3.56
C ILE A 36 -6.69 2.48 3.66
N ALA A 37 -6.27 1.82 4.74
CA ALA A 37 -4.89 1.40 4.94
C ALA A 37 -4.41 0.48 3.81
N ALA A 38 -5.16 -0.59 3.54
CA ALA A 38 -4.85 -1.55 2.48
C ALA A 38 -4.83 -0.87 1.10
N PHE A 39 -5.81 -0.01 0.80
CA PHE A 39 -5.86 0.70 -0.47
C PHE A 39 -4.64 1.61 -0.69
N VAL A 40 -4.26 2.40 0.31
CA VAL A 40 -3.09 3.29 0.21
C VAL A 40 -1.80 2.49 0.06
N GLY A 41 -1.65 1.38 0.79
CA GLY A 41 -0.51 0.48 0.66
C GLY A 41 -0.36 -0.08 -0.76
N MET A 42 -1.45 -0.61 -1.32
CA MET A 42 -1.45 -1.18 -2.68
C MET A 42 -1.24 -0.12 -3.77
N VAL A 43 -1.78 1.09 -3.61
CA VAL A 43 -1.55 2.19 -4.56
C VAL A 43 -0.06 2.57 -4.59
N LEU A 44 0.58 2.68 -3.42
CA LEU A 44 1.99 3.02 -3.33
C LEU A 44 2.92 1.89 -3.76
N GLU A 45 2.48 0.64 -3.66
CA GLU A 45 3.17 -0.53 -4.22
C GLU A 45 3.20 -0.53 -5.76
N VAL A 46 2.14 -0.04 -6.41
CA VAL A 46 2.08 0.06 -7.88
C VAL A 46 3.01 1.16 -8.39
N LEU A 47 3.22 2.22 -7.61
CA LEU A 47 4.19 3.25 -7.92
C LEU A 47 5.60 2.67 -7.69
N GLU A 48 6.37 2.44 -8.76
CA GLU A 48 7.78 2.11 -8.60
C GLU A 48 8.52 3.32 -8.01
N LEU A 49 8.58 3.39 -6.68
CA LEU A 49 9.35 4.38 -5.95
C LEU A 49 10.83 4.03 -6.09
N ARG A 50 11.42 4.47 -7.20
CA ARG A 50 12.86 4.40 -7.50
C ARG A 50 13.45 5.80 -7.41
N PHE A 51 14.22 6.07 -6.35
CA PHE A 51 14.90 7.34 -6.14
C PHE A 51 16.40 7.18 -6.38
N GLY A 52 16.83 7.43 -7.62
CA GLY A 52 18.21 7.22 -8.05
C GLY A 52 18.58 5.74 -8.05
N TRP A 53 19.52 5.35 -7.17
CA TRP A 53 20.00 3.97 -7.00
C TRP A 53 19.21 3.19 -5.93
N LEU A 54 18.36 3.88 -5.17
CA LEU A 54 17.62 3.28 -4.08
C LEU A 54 16.27 2.75 -4.60
N GLU A 55 16.14 1.43 -4.59
CA GLU A 55 14.88 0.73 -4.80
C GLU A 55 14.23 0.53 -3.45
N PHE A 56 13.06 1.13 -3.23
CA PHE A 56 12.30 0.89 -2.01
C PHE A 56 11.53 -0.43 -2.16
N GLU A 57 11.71 -1.33 -1.20
CA GLU A 57 11.03 -2.63 -1.17
C GLU A 57 9.59 -2.50 -0.65
N ASP A 58 8.71 -3.34 -1.19
CA ASP A 58 7.30 -3.41 -0.82
C ASP A 58 7.10 -3.72 0.68
N ASN A 59 8.01 -4.53 1.25
CA ASN A 59 8.01 -4.87 2.68
C ASN A 59 8.20 -3.65 3.59
N LEU A 60 8.79 -2.56 3.07
CA LEU A 60 8.99 -1.32 3.80
C LEU A 60 7.94 -0.27 3.41
N ILE A 61 7.64 -0.14 2.12
CA ILE A 61 6.66 0.85 1.63
C ILE A 61 5.28 0.56 2.18
N ILE A 62 4.82 -0.70 2.13
CA ILE A 62 3.43 -1.05 2.48
C ILE A 62 3.14 -0.78 3.97
N PRO A 63 3.94 -1.21 4.95
CA PRO A 63 3.66 -0.90 6.35
C PRO A 63 3.73 0.59 6.67
N ILE A 64 4.73 1.30 6.13
CA ILE A 64 4.90 2.75 6.39
C ILE A 64 3.73 3.53 5.81
N SER A 65 3.36 3.27 4.56
CA SER A 65 2.26 3.95 3.89
C SER A 65 0.91 3.68 4.55
N SER A 66 0.65 2.41 4.87
CA SER A 66 -0.60 2.00 5.54
C SER A 66 -0.70 2.62 6.93
N GLY A 67 0.39 2.60 7.71
CA GLY A 67 0.46 3.21 9.03
C GLY A 67 0.30 4.73 8.99
N LEU A 68 0.94 5.40 8.03
CA LEU A 68 0.81 6.84 7.82
C LEU A 68 -0.63 7.22 7.42
N ALA A 69 -1.26 6.44 6.54
CA ALA A 69 -2.65 6.66 6.15
C ALA A 69 -3.60 6.58 7.34
N LEU A 70 -3.43 5.57 8.19
CA LEU A 70 -4.20 5.43 9.44
C LEU A 70 -3.94 6.56 10.42
N HIS A 71 -2.69 6.98 10.57
CA HIS A 71 -2.33 8.06 11.48
C HIS A 71 -2.96 9.38 11.05
N ILE A 72 -2.91 9.70 9.75
CA ILE A 72 -3.54 10.89 9.18
C ILE A 72 -5.07 10.81 9.34
N LEU A 73 -5.67 9.65 9.02
CA LEU A 73 -7.12 9.44 9.13
C LEU A 73 -7.62 9.74 10.55
N ARG A 74 -6.93 9.20 11.57
CA ARG A 74 -7.25 9.41 12.99
C ARG A 74 -6.87 10.78 13.53
N PHE A 75 -5.99 11.51 12.84
CA PHE A 75 -5.64 12.87 13.22
C PHE A 75 -6.69 13.87 12.72
N VAL A 76 -7.31 13.58 11.57
CA VAL A 76 -8.31 14.44 10.92
C VAL A 76 -9.71 14.23 11.49
N PHE A 77 -10.06 13.01 11.88
CA PHE A 77 -11.36 12.62 12.44
C PHE A 77 -11.24 12.12 13.87
#